data_AF-A0A3A9YIF8-F1
#
_entry.id   AF-A0A3A9YIF8-F1
#
_cell.length_a   1.000
_cell.length_b   1.000
_cell.length_c   1.000
_cell.angle_alpha   90.00
_cell.angle_beta   90.00
_cell.angle_gamma   90.00
#
_symmetry.space_group_name_H-M   'P 1'
#
loop_
_entity.id
_entity.type
_entity.pdbx_description
1 polymer ?
#
loop_
_entity_poly.entity_id
_entity_poly.type
_entity_poly.pdbx_seq_one_letter_code
_entity_poly.pdbx_strand_id
1 'polypeptide(L)' 'MDIERTTLPGIGVRQTFTTDQGRRIGIVEYQVGGHRDVVHDDPDDPDRMITLSLTRTEATALATLLGFPELVTFNG' A
#
# COMPACT_ATOMS: atom_id res chain seq x y z
N MET A 1 11.50 7.42 9.89
CA MET A 1 10.26 7.29 9.09
C MET A 1 9.12 7.03 10.05
N ASP A 2 8.14 7.93 10.11
CA ASP A 2 6.95 7.75 10.94
C ASP A 2 5.80 7.22 10.09
N ILE A 3 5.04 6.28 10.66
CA ILE A 3 3.86 5.72 10.02
C ILE A 3 2.64 6.36 10.69
N GLU A 4 1.92 7.17 9.92
CA GLU A 4 0.64 7.71 10.33
C GLU A 4 -0.45 6.66 10.10
N ARG A 5 -1.29 6.41 11.11
CA ARG A 5 -2.42 5.47 11.03
C ARG A 5 -3.73 6.23 11.22
N THR A 6 -4.61 6.15 10.23
CA THR A 6 -5.94 6.76 10.24
C THR A 6 -7.01 5.68 10.14
N THR A 7 -7.96 5.65 11.08
CA THR A 7 -9.17 4.84 10.93
C THR A 7 -10.09 5.51 9.92
N LEU A 8 -10.62 4.75 8.96
CA LEU A 8 -11.59 5.21 7.96
C LEU A 8 -12.95 4.58 8.27
N PRO A 9 -13.88 5.32 8.90
CA PRO A 9 -15.18 4.77 9.31
C PRO A 9 -15.93 4.12 8.13
N GLY A 10 -16.34 2.87 8.29
CA GLY A 10 -17.06 2.12 7.26
C GLY A 10 -16.18 1.58 6.12
N ILE A 11 -14.90 1.93 6.06
CA ILE A 11 -13.97 1.53 4.99
C ILE A 11 -12.89 0.60 5.55
N GLY A 12 -12.22 0.99 6.63
CA GLY A 12 -11.16 0.21 7.26
C GLY A 12 -10.05 1.08 7.84
N VAL A 13 -8.80 0.82 7.49
CA VAL A 13 -7.63 1.55 8.05
C VAL A 13 -6.71 2.00 6.92
N ARG A 14 -6.23 3.24 7.02
CA ARG A 14 -5.16 3.75 6.17
C ARG A 14 -3.89 3.93 6.98
N GLN A 15 -2.78 3.42 6.46
CA GLN A 15 -1.44 3.69 6.98
C GLN A 15 -0.67 4.45 5.91
N THR A 16 0.02 5.53 6.29
CA THR A 16 0.82 6.31 5.34
C THR A 16 2.17 6.66 5.92
N PHE A 17 3.18 6.76 5.06
CA PHE A 17 4.49 7.28 5.41
C PHE A 17 5.05 8.09 4.23
N THR A 18 6.03 8.93 4.53
CA THR A 18 6.79 9.66 3.51
C THR A 18 8.15 9.00 3.36
N THR A 19 8.52 8.71 2.11
CA THR A 19 9.84 8.19 1.75
C THR A 19 10.91 9.27 1.90
N ASP A 20 12.19 8.88 1.90
CA ASP A 20 13.31 9.85 1.93
C ASP A 20 13.35 10.76 0.70
N GLN A 21 12.73 10.34 -0.41
CA GLN A 21 12.56 11.15 -1.62
C GLN A 21 11.39 12.14 -1.54
N GLY A 22 10.70 12.22 -0.40
CA GLY A 22 9.55 13.09 -0.20
C GLY A 22 8.23 12.54 -0.76
N ARG A 23 8.24 11.34 -1.34
CA ARG A 23 7.02 10.71 -1.89
C ARG A 23 6.13 10.16 -0.79
N ARG A 24 4.83 10.46 -0.82
CA ARG A 24 3.87 9.94 0.15
C ARG A 24 3.27 8.62 -0.35
N ILE A 25 3.44 7.56 0.44
CA ILE A 25 2.87 6.24 0.16
C ILE A 25 1.84 5.92 1.24
N GLY A 26 0.72 5.32 0.82
CA GLY A 26 -0.37 4.87 1.67
C GLY A 26 -0.80 3.46 1.35
N ILE A 27 -1.23 2.73 2.38
CA ILE A 27 -1.88 1.43 2.28
C ILE A 27 -3.26 1.57 2.91
N VAL A 28 -4.31 1.30 2.16
CA VAL A 28 -5.68 1.22 2.65
C VAL A 28 -6.06 -0.25 2.78
N GLU A 29 -6.36 -0.70 3.98
CA GLU A 29 -6.91 -2.02 4.26
C GLU A 29 -8.44 -1.90 4.39
N TYR A 30 -9.17 -2.56 3.50
CA TYR A 30 -10.62 -2.52 3.49
C TYR A 30 -11.19 -3.61 4.40
N GLN A 31 -12.10 -3.21 5.29
CA GLN A 31 -12.77 -4.12 6.21
C GLN A 31 -13.71 -5.09 5.48
N VAL A 32 -14.31 -4.64 4.36
CA VAL A 32 -15.19 -5.46 3.52
C VAL A 32 -14.39 -5.95 2.31
N GLY A 33 -14.47 -7.26 2.02
CA GLY A 33 -13.79 -7.88 0.89
C GLY A 33 -12.29 -8.12 1.10
N GLY A 34 -11.67 -7.53 2.12
CA GLY A 34 -10.29 -7.85 2.56
C GLY A 34 -9.20 -7.52 1.53
N HIS A 35 -9.52 -6.71 0.53
CA HIS A 35 -8.55 -6.19 -0.44
C HIS A 35 -7.78 -5.03 0.17
N ARG A 36 -6.67 -4.67 -0.47
CA ARG A 36 -5.83 -3.55 -0.06
C ARG A 36 -5.53 -2.67 -1.26
N ASP A 37 -5.52 -1.37 -1.03
CA ASP A 37 -5.04 -0.43 -2.04
C ASP A 37 -3.69 0.12 -1.61
N VAL A 38 -2.75 0.17 -2.55
CA VAL A 38 -1.56 1.01 -2.46
C VAL A 38 -1.91 2.35 -3.11
N VAL A 39 -1.68 3.44 -2.39
CA VAL A 39 -1.94 4.80 -2.85
C VAL A 39 -0.63 5.56 -2.81
N HIS A 40 -0.29 6.28 -3.87
CA HIS A 40 0.85 7.19 -3.84
C HIS A 40 0.53 8.49 -4.59
N ASP A 41 1.36 9.50 -4.39
CA ASP A 41 1.28 10.79 -5.08
C ASP A 41 1.51 10.67 -6.59
N ASP A 42 0.77 11.43 -7.39
CA ASP A 42 1.03 11.55 -8.82
C ASP A 42 2.25 12.48 -9.03
N PRO A 43 3.32 12.04 -9.73
CA PRO A 43 4.47 12.89 -10.00
C PRO A 43 4.16 14.11 -10.88
N ASP A 44 3.09 14.06 -11.68
CA ASP A 44 2.73 15.11 -12.62
C ASP A 44 1.64 16.05 -12.06
N ASP A 45 0.96 15.65 -10.98
CA ASP A 45 -0.12 16.42 -10.35
C ASP A 45 -0.12 16.25 -8.81
N PRO A 46 0.34 17.26 -8.05
CA PRO A 46 0.43 17.17 -6.59
C PRO A 46 -0.93 17.03 -5.89
N ASP A 47 -2.04 17.36 -6.56
CA ASP A 47 -3.39 17.23 -6.01
C ASP A 47 -3.99 15.84 -6.29
N ARG A 48 -3.33 15.02 -7.12
CA ARG A 48 -3.81 13.71 -7.50
C ARG A 48 -3.08 12.59 -6.76
N MET A 49 -3.84 11.54 -6.47
CA MET A 49 -3.31 10.28 -5.97
C MET A 49 -3.56 9.18 -7.00
N ILE A 50 -2.56 8.30 -7.14
CA ILE A 50 -2.61 7.09 -7.94
C ILE A 50 -2.87 5.91 -7.01
N THR A 51 -3.81 5.05 -7.40
CA THR A 51 -4.22 3.89 -6.61
C THR A 51 -3.99 2.60 -7.38
N LEU A 52 -3.38 1.62 -6.73
CA LEU A 52 -3.26 0.24 -7.18
C LEU A 52 -4.03 -0.67 -6.22
N SER A 53 -5.12 -1.26 -6.71
CA SER A 53 -5.90 -2.22 -5.93
C SER A 53 -5.30 -3.61 -6.03
N LEU A 54 -5.15 -4.24 -4.87
CA LEU A 54 -4.58 -5.57 -4.70
C LEU A 54 -5.58 -6.47 -3.98
N THR A 55 -5.75 -7.67 -4.50
CA THR A 55 -6.35 -8.75 -3.74
C THR A 55 -5.49 -9.06 -2.51
N ARG A 56 -6.07 -9.77 -1.54
CA ARG A 56 -5.34 -10.21 -0.33
C ARG A 56 -4.08 -11.02 -0.68
N THR A 57 -4.16 -11.88 -1.70
CA THR A 57 -3.05 -12.71 -2.16
C THR A 57 -1.93 -11.87 -2.77
N GLU A 58 -2.27 -10.94 -3.67
CA GLU A 58 -1.27 -10.06 -4.31
C GLU A 58 -0.60 -9.14 -3.27
N ALA A 59 -1.36 -8.60 -2.32
CA ALA A 59 -0.80 -7.79 -1.24
C ALA A 59 0.19 -8.58 -0.37
N THR A 60 -0.10 -9.86 -0.11
CA THR A 60 0.81 -10.75 0.62
C THR A 60 2.08 -11.03 -0.19
N ALA A 61 1.94 -11.30 -1.48
CA ALA A 61 3.07 -11.51 -2.38
C ALA A 61 3.98 -10.26 -2.45
N LEU A 62 3.39 -9.08 -2.58
CA LEU A 62 4.12 -7.81 -2.60
C LEU A 62 4.86 -7.56 -1.27
N ALA A 63 4.19 -7.79 -0.13
CA ALA A 63 4.83 -7.65 1.18
C ALA A 63 6.03 -8.59 1.34
N THR A 64 5.93 -9.83 0.84
CA THR A 64 7.05 -10.78 0.82
C THR A 64 8.22 -10.26 -0.02
N LEU A 65 7.95 -9.78 -1.25
CA LEU A 65 8.98 -9.21 -2.14
C LEU A 65 9.68 -7.99 -1.53
N LEU A 66 8.93 -7.14 -0.83
CA LEU A 66 9.48 -5.96 -0.15
C LEU A 66 10.28 -6.31 1.12
N GLY A 67 9.87 -7.37 1.83
CA GLY A 67 10.51 -7.80 3.08
C GLY A 67 11.76 -8.67 2.89
N PHE A 68 11.81 -9.48 1.83
CA PHE A 68 12.90 -10.43 1.59
C PHE A 68 13.18 -10.61 0.09
N PRO A 69 14.27 -10.01 -0.44
CA PRO A 69 14.57 -10.07 -1.88
C PRO A 69 14.91 -11.48 -2.42
N GLU A 70 15.28 -12.47 -1.59
CA GLU A 70 15.66 -13.83 -2.04
C GLU A 70 14.60 -14.92 -1.86
N LEU A 71 13.43 -14.65 -1.25
CA LEU A 71 12.46 -15.71 -0.90
C LEU A 71 11.32 -15.93 -1.90
N VAL A 72 11.44 -15.44 -3.13
CA VAL A 72 10.42 -15.70 -4.16
C VAL A 72 10.97 -16.61 -5.24
N THR A 73 10.96 -17.91 -4.95
CA THR A 73 11.01 -18.94 -5.99
C THR A 73 9.59 -19.14 -6.50
N PHE A 74 9.19 -18.43 -7.56
CA PHE A 74 7.97 -18.80 -8.30
C PHE A 74 8.24 -20.11 -9.03
N ASN A 75 7.61 -21.19 -8.56
CA ASN A 75 7.49 -22.44 -9.30
C ASN A 75 6.00 -22.65 -9.57
N GLY A 76 5.61 -22.63 -10.85
CA GLY A 76 4.26 -22.95 -11.32
C GLY A 76 3.62 -21.83 -12.10
#